data_AF-A0A8T4T9X3-F1
#
_entry.id   AF-A0A8T4T9X3-F1
#
_cell.length_a   1.000
_cell.length_b   1.000
_cell.length_c   1.000
_cell.angle_alpha   90.00
_cell.angle_beta   90.00
_cell.angle_gamma   90.00
#
_symmetry.space_group_name_H-M   'P 1'
#
loop_
_entity.id
_entity.type
_entity.pdbx_description
1 polymer ?
#
loop_
_entity_poly.entity_id
_entity_poly.type
_entity_poly.pdbx_seq_one_letter_code
_entity_poly.pdbx_strand_id
1 'polypeptide(L)'
;MYEIKNIIPREYQKNIFESCKSKSSLVILPTGIGKTAISVMLSVYRLNEHLNSKVVICSPTKPLCSQHIATFIQHTTIPQEKIILYTGTIKPSERAKLWQDATIIVATPQTIQSDLNSSRIDLKIVSLLTIDEAHRSRMKFANTIIAGKYREQSAFPLLIGLTASPGSSKEKIQEICSNLGIESIEIRTEEDEDVKPYVQERKLSWIEIYLPKEFQDIKVLIYEPYYHNIEELRNFGLSKPSKAVNKKDLLILRKQLEYQLKGGSKASYYGLSLVAQAMKLDHAIDLLETQGLIPLTDYWSKLSKENTKAAKSIMKHKSILEAIEKTKLLVESSYNHPKFDKLKQIIEDQLASNSQSKIIIFANYRNTVKSIVQTINKLEKVRAIELMGQREGITQKKQIENIRNFDSGVYNILVGTSIGEEGLHIGEATVAIFYDIVSSEIRTIQRSGRVGRVKSGQIILLMTKGSRDEAFYWTAKRKEKSMRKTVQNIKENNWNQSLLKEKSDESDINRS
;
A
#
# COMPACT_ATOMS: atom_id res chain seq x y z
N MET A 1 21.10 11.03 -30.66
CA MET A 1 20.83 11.17 -29.21
C MET A 1 19.34 10.97 -28.98
N TYR A 2 18.94 10.47 -27.81
CA TYR A 2 17.54 10.36 -27.43
C TYR A 2 17.01 11.73 -26.96
N GLU A 3 15.73 12.00 -27.18
CA GLU A 3 15.07 13.27 -26.88
C GLU A 3 13.75 13.01 -26.16
N ILE A 4 13.32 14.00 -25.37
CA ILE A 4 12.03 13.99 -24.69
C ILE A 4 11.00 14.67 -25.59
N LYS A 5 9.81 14.09 -25.68
CA LYS A 5 8.68 14.61 -26.46
C LYS A 5 7.46 14.81 -25.56
N ASN A 6 6.61 15.78 -25.87
CA ASN A 6 5.30 15.95 -25.24
C ASN A 6 5.33 16.08 -23.70
N ILE A 7 6.46 16.50 -23.13
CA ILE A 7 6.59 16.85 -21.71
C ILE A 7 7.12 18.27 -21.63
N ILE A 8 6.35 19.16 -21.01
CA ILE A 8 6.83 20.47 -20.57
C ILE A 8 7.04 20.35 -19.06
N PRO A 9 8.29 20.15 -18.59
CA PRO A 9 8.52 19.95 -17.18
C PRO A 9 8.25 21.25 -16.42
N ARG A 10 7.55 21.10 -15.30
CA ARG A 10 7.28 22.18 -14.34
C ARG A 10 8.57 22.60 -13.66
N GLU A 11 8.61 23.81 -13.13
CA GLU A 11 9.82 24.38 -12.54
C GLU A 11 10.43 23.50 -11.44
N TYR A 12 9.63 23.04 -10.46
CA TYR A 12 10.11 22.12 -9.44
C TYR A 12 10.66 20.80 -10.01
N GLN A 13 10.09 20.30 -11.12
CA GLN A 13 10.58 19.07 -11.77
C GLN A 13 11.94 19.30 -12.41
N LYS A 14 12.17 20.48 -13.02
CA LYS A 14 13.47 20.89 -13.55
C LYS A 14 14.50 21.01 -12.43
N ASN A 15 14.15 21.69 -11.34
CA ASN A 15 15.06 21.90 -10.20
C ASN A 15 15.48 20.57 -9.57
N ILE A 16 14.53 19.66 -9.34
CA ILE A 16 14.82 18.32 -8.81
C ILE A 16 15.65 17.51 -9.80
N PHE A 17 15.37 17.60 -11.09
CA PHE A 17 16.16 16.92 -12.11
C PHE A 17 17.61 17.38 -12.11
N GLU A 18 17.87 18.69 -12.08
CA GLU A 18 19.22 19.22 -12.03
C GLU A 18 19.99 18.74 -10.79
N SER A 19 19.34 18.71 -9.61
CA SER A 19 20.00 18.22 -8.39
C SER A 19 20.26 16.71 -8.41
N CYS A 20 19.38 15.93 -9.04
CA CYS A 20 19.50 14.47 -9.13
C CYS A 20 20.49 13.97 -10.20
N LYS A 21 21.08 14.85 -11.04
CA LYS A 21 22.02 14.42 -12.10
C LYS A 21 23.32 13.82 -11.56
N SER A 22 23.80 14.32 -10.42
CA SER A 22 25.14 14.02 -9.90
C SER A 22 25.14 13.17 -8.63
N LYS A 23 23.98 12.95 -8.00
CA LYS A 23 23.86 12.28 -6.71
C LYS A 23 22.67 11.35 -6.67
N SER A 24 22.86 10.18 -6.10
CA SER A 24 21.78 9.23 -5.86
C SER A 24 20.77 9.84 -4.88
N SER A 25 19.52 10.00 -5.30
CA SER A 25 18.58 10.90 -4.64
C SER A 25 17.26 10.24 -4.27
N LEU A 26 16.73 10.57 -3.09
CA LEU A 26 15.35 10.23 -2.70
C LEU A 26 14.47 11.45 -2.93
N VAL A 27 13.57 11.35 -3.91
CA VAL A 27 12.61 12.39 -4.27
C VAL A 27 11.27 12.10 -3.59
N ILE A 28 10.87 13.01 -2.70
CA ILE A 28 9.62 12.98 -1.95
C ILE A 28 8.70 14.07 -2.51
N LEU A 29 7.66 13.64 -3.23
CA LEU A 29 6.72 14.54 -3.91
C LEU A 29 5.27 14.09 -3.71
N PRO A 30 4.31 15.01 -3.51
CA PRO A 30 2.88 14.71 -3.45
C PRO A 30 2.36 13.77 -4.55
N THR A 31 1.23 13.13 -4.29
CA THR A 31 0.56 12.29 -5.31
C THR A 31 -0.02 13.18 -6.42
N GLY A 32 0.02 12.69 -7.65
CA GLY A 32 -0.58 13.39 -8.80
C GLY A 32 0.28 14.49 -9.45
N ILE A 33 1.40 14.90 -8.85
CA ILE A 33 2.24 15.99 -9.39
C ILE A 33 3.38 15.51 -10.33
N GLY A 34 3.22 14.34 -10.96
CA GLY A 34 4.11 13.94 -12.07
C GLY A 34 5.53 13.48 -11.68
N LYS A 35 5.68 12.65 -10.63
CA LYS A 35 6.97 12.02 -10.27
C LYS A 35 7.67 11.31 -11.43
N THR A 36 6.91 10.62 -12.28
CA THR A 36 7.43 9.84 -13.41
C THR A 36 8.18 10.71 -14.43
N ALA A 37 7.79 11.98 -14.61
CA ALA A 37 8.47 12.87 -15.55
C ALA A 37 9.96 13.08 -15.19
N ILE A 38 10.29 13.12 -13.90
CA ILE A 38 11.67 13.23 -13.41
C ILE A 38 12.48 11.99 -13.81
N SER A 39 11.89 10.79 -13.66
CA SER A 39 12.53 9.54 -14.10
C SER A 39 12.75 9.51 -15.60
N VAL A 40 11.79 9.96 -16.41
CA VAL A 40 11.94 10.06 -17.87
C VAL A 40 13.09 11.00 -18.23
N MET A 41 13.13 12.19 -17.62
CA MET A 41 14.18 13.19 -17.87
C MET A 41 15.58 12.67 -17.51
N LEU A 42 15.75 12.07 -16.32
CA LEU A 42 17.03 11.45 -15.93
C LEU A 42 17.41 10.28 -16.83
N SER A 43 16.44 9.48 -17.26
CA SER A 43 16.72 8.33 -18.13
C SER A 43 17.32 8.79 -19.46
N VAL A 44 16.71 9.79 -20.11
CA VAL A 44 17.21 10.33 -21.38
C VAL A 44 18.56 11.00 -21.19
N TYR A 45 18.74 11.78 -20.12
CA TYR A 45 20.02 12.41 -19.78
C TYR A 45 21.14 11.36 -19.64
N ARG A 46 20.93 10.31 -18.83
CA ARG A 46 21.94 9.28 -18.57
C ARG A 46 22.26 8.42 -19.79
N LEU A 47 21.28 8.12 -20.64
CA LEU A 47 21.49 7.39 -21.88
C LEU A 47 22.30 8.17 -22.92
N ASN A 48 22.17 9.51 -22.94
CA ASN A 48 22.96 10.37 -23.82
C ASN A 48 24.37 10.63 -23.27
N GLU A 49 24.52 10.69 -21.95
CA GLU A 49 25.81 10.84 -21.28
C GLU A 49 26.67 9.56 -21.40
N HIS A 50 26.05 8.40 -21.21
CA HIS A 50 26.70 7.09 -21.26
C HIS A 50 26.17 6.29 -22.44
N LEU A 51 26.79 6.45 -23.61
CA LEU A 51 26.39 5.75 -24.84
C LEU A 51 26.44 4.23 -24.64
N ASN A 52 25.47 3.51 -25.21
CA ASN A 52 25.27 2.06 -25.05
C ASN A 52 24.97 1.59 -23.62
N SER A 53 24.71 2.52 -22.68
CA SER A 53 24.19 2.16 -21.36
C SER A 53 22.71 1.78 -21.40
N LYS A 54 22.21 1.31 -20.25
CA LYS A 54 20.83 0.86 -20.06
C LYS A 54 20.21 1.52 -18.83
N VAL A 55 18.90 1.74 -18.83
CA VAL A 55 18.18 2.21 -17.65
C VAL A 55 17.26 1.11 -17.11
N VAL A 56 17.20 0.98 -15.79
CA VAL A 56 16.30 0.05 -15.11
C VAL A 56 15.34 0.82 -14.22
N ILE A 57 14.04 0.57 -14.38
CA ILE A 57 12.96 1.10 -13.55
C ILE A 57 12.26 -0.06 -12.83
N CYS A 58 12.34 -0.04 -11.51
CA CYS A 58 11.69 -0.99 -10.63
C CYS A 58 10.39 -0.40 -10.08
N SER A 59 9.26 -1.07 -10.32
CA SER A 59 7.95 -0.66 -9.81
C SER A 59 7.22 -1.82 -9.12
N PRO A 60 6.43 -1.55 -8.06
CA PRO A 60 5.86 -2.60 -7.21
C PRO A 60 4.93 -3.59 -7.91
N THR A 61 4.22 -3.17 -8.96
CA THR A 61 3.20 -3.99 -9.60
C THR A 61 3.36 -4.00 -11.12
N LYS A 62 3.03 -5.13 -11.77
CA LYS A 62 3.09 -5.24 -13.24
C LYS A 62 2.22 -4.23 -13.99
N PRO A 63 0.99 -3.90 -13.52
CA PRO A 63 0.20 -2.83 -14.13
C PRO A 63 0.91 -1.47 -14.12
N LEU A 64 1.59 -1.13 -13.01
CA LEU A 64 2.39 0.10 -12.92
C LEU A 64 3.61 0.05 -13.85
N CYS A 65 4.29 -1.09 -13.95
CA CYS A 65 5.34 -1.27 -14.96
C CYS A 65 4.80 -0.99 -16.37
N SER A 66 3.62 -1.51 -16.71
CA SER A 66 3.01 -1.33 -18.03
C SER A 66 2.67 0.14 -18.30
N GLN A 67 2.23 0.87 -17.27
CA GLN A 67 1.98 2.30 -17.35
C GLN A 67 3.28 3.09 -17.61
N HIS A 68 4.36 2.77 -16.90
CA HIS A 68 5.66 3.43 -17.16
C HIS A 68 6.16 3.16 -18.57
N ILE A 69 6.03 1.92 -19.07
CA ILE A 69 6.34 1.60 -20.48
C ILE A 69 5.59 2.53 -21.43
N ALA A 70 4.27 2.69 -21.25
CA ALA A 70 3.47 3.58 -22.06
C ALA A 70 3.95 5.04 -21.98
N THR A 71 4.29 5.53 -20.78
CA THR A 71 4.87 6.87 -20.57
C THR A 71 6.17 7.03 -21.35
N PHE A 72 7.09 6.07 -21.28
CA PHE A 72 8.37 6.16 -22.00
C PHE A 72 8.19 6.13 -23.52
N ILE A 73 7.28 5.30 -24.04
CA ILE A 73 6.94 5.27 -25.47
C ILE A 73 6.34 6.60 -25.92
N GLN A 74 5.43 7.17 -25.14
CA GLN A 74 4.74 8.42 -25.48
C GLN A 74 5.65 9.65 -25.44
N HIS A 75 6.65 9.64 -24.55
CA HIS A 75 7.39 10.84 -24.17
C HIS A 75 8.88 10.82 -24.51
N THR A 76 9.37 9.81 -25.24
CA THR A 76 10.78 9.76 -25.67
C THR A 76 10.90 9.38 -27.15
N THR A 77 12.07 9.63 -27.74
CA THR A 77 12.44 9.11 -29.08
C THR A 77 13.04 7.71 -29.06
N ILE A 78 13.06 7.04 -27.90
CA ILE A 78 13.64 5.71 -27.77
C ILE A 78 12.75 4.72 -28.55
N PRO A 79 13.32 3.87 -29.42
CA PRO A 79 12.54 2.90 -30.18
C PRO A 79 11.71 1.99 -29.26
N GLN A 80 10.45 1.79 -29.59
CA GLN A 80 9.51 1.07 -28.71
C GLN A 80 9.98 -0.35 -28.41
N GLU A 81 10.59 -1.02 -29.38
CA GLU A 81 11.18 -2.36 -29.25
C GLU A 81 12.37 -2.42 -28.29
N LYS A 82 12.95 -1.27 -27.93
CA LYS A 82 14.02 -1.13 -26.93
C LYS A 82 13.50 -0.82 -25.52
N ILE A 83 12.20 -0.62 -25.36
CA ILE A 83 11.54 -0.32 -24.08
C ILE A 83 10.81 -1.60 -23.61
N ILE A 84 11.45 -2.37 -22.74
CA ILE A 84 11.03 -3.74 -22.42
C ILE A 84 10.32 -3.83 -21.07
N LEU A 85 9.12 -4.43 -21.08
CA LEU A 85 8.43 -4.90 -19.89
C LEU A 85 9.01 -6.25 -19.45
N TYR A 86 9.85 -6.24 -18.42
CA TYR A 86 10.59 -7.40 -17.95
C TYR A 86 9.85 -8.11 -16.81
N THR A 87 9.32 -9.31 -17.08
CA THR A 87 8.39 -9.98 -16.16
C THR A 87 8.72 -11.45 -15.96
N GLY A 88 8.47 -11.96 -14.74
CA GLY A 88 8.64 -13.38 -14.43
C GLY A 88 7.73 -14.35 -15.19
N THR A 89 6.77 -13.86 -15.99
CA THR A 89 5.94 -14.67 -16.89
C THR A 89 6.66 -15.06 -18.19
N ILE A 90 7.71 -14.33 -18.57
CA ILE A 90 8.57 -14.65 -19.72
C ILE A 90 9.61 -15.69 -19.27
N LYS A 91 9.94 -16.67 -20.11
CA LYS A 91 10.90 -17.73 -19.75
C LYS A 91 12.30 -17.15 -19.45
N PRO A 92 13.07 -17.69 -18.49
CA PRO A 92 14.38 -17.15 -18.15
C PRO A 92 15.37 -17.02 -19.33
N SER A 93 15.36 -17.96 -20.26
CA SER A 93 16.23 -17.94 -21.46
C SER A 93 15.88 -16.80 -22.42
N GLU A 94 14.60 -16.52 -22.61
CA GLU A 94 14.10 -15.40 -23.42
C GLU A 94 14.38 -14.06 -22.73
N ARG A 95 14.24 -14.01 -21.40
CA ARG A 95 14.54 -12.82 -20.61
C ARG A 95 16.00 -12.36 -20.76
N ALA A 96 16.96 -13.29 -20.81
CA ALA A 96 18.36 -12.93 -21.01
C ALA A 96 18.61 -12.20 -22.34
N LYS A 97 17.94 -12.64 -23.42
CA LYS A 97 17.99 -11.95 -24.73
C LYS A 97 17.36 -10.56 -24.66
N LEU A 98 16.16 -10.47 -24.07
CA LEU A 98 15.48 -9.20 -23.85
C LEU A 98 16.32 -8.22 -23.03
N TRP A 99 17.06 -8.71 -22.03
CA TRP A 99 17.97 -7.88 -21.24
C TRP A 99 19.06 -7.29 -22.11
N GLN A 100 19.70 -8.10 -22.98
CA GLN A 100 20.76 -7.65 -23.88
C GLN A 100 20.26 -6.57 -24.82
N ASP A 101 19.13 -6.81 -25.50
CA ASP A 101 18.64 -5.92 -26.56
C ASP A 101 18.02 -4.61 -26.06
N ALA A 102 17.55 -4.56 -24.81
CA ALA A 102 16.83 -3.40 -24.27
C ALA A 102 17.71 -2.15 -24.07
N THR A 103 17.11 -0.97 -24.18
CA THR A 103 17.69 0.30 -23.70
C THR A 103 17.06 0.71 -22.37
N ILE A 104 15.75 0.47 -22.23
CA ILE A 104 15.00 0.69 -21.00
C ILE A 104 14.35 -0.61 -20.58
N ILE A 105 14.52 -0.96 -19.30
CA ILE A 105 13.88 -2.12 -18.67
C ILE A 105 12.97 -1.62 -17.56
N VAL A 106 11.68 -1.97 -17.65
CA VAL A 106 10.72 -1.73 -16.57
C VAL A 106 10.27 -3.08 -16.00
N ALA A 107 10.44 -3.27 -14.70
CA ALA A 107 10.27 -4.57 -14.07
C ALA A 107 9.69 -4.48 -12.66
N THR A 108 9.14 -5.60 -12.17
CA THR A 108 8.95 -5.76 -10.74
C THR A 108 10.28 -6.12 -10.07
N PRO A 109 10.59 -5.58 -8.87
CA PRO A 109 11.84 -5.85 -8.18
C PRO A 109 12.19 -7.33 -8.06
N GLN A 110 11.20 -8.19 -7.77
CA GLN A 110 11.42 -9.62 -7.59
C GLN A 110 11.94 -10.29 -8.87
N THR A 111 11.54 -9.82 -10.05
CA THR A 111 12.00 -10.38 -11.33
C THR A 111 13.49 -10.08 -11.53
N ILE A 112 13.89 -8.82 -11.32
CA ILE A 112 15.30 -8.40 -11.41
C ILE A 112 16.17 -9.13 -10.38
N GLN A 113 15.72 -9.18 -9.13
CA GLN A 113 16.41 -9.88 -8.05
C GLN A 113 16.64 -11.36 -8.38
N SER A 114 15.62 -12.06 -8.90
CA SER A 114 15.71 -13.48 -9.25
C SER A 114 16.79 -13.74 -10.31
N ASP A 115 16.87 -12.89 -11.33
CA ASP A 115 17.83 -13.07 -12.43
C ASP A 115 19.24 -12.64 -12.03
N LEU A 116 19.39 -11.62 -11.17
CA LEU A 116 20.66 -11.27 -10.55
C LEU A 116 21.19 -12.36 -9.62
N ASN A 117 20.31 -13.06 -8.90
CA ASN A 117 20.72 -14.16 -8.01
C ASN A 117 21.09 -15.42 -8.79
N SER A 118 20.50 -15.60 -9.97
CA SER A 118 20.83 -16.69 -10.88
C SER A 118 22.01 -16.36 -11.81
N SER A 119 22.67 -15.21 -11.63
CA SER A 119 23.75 -14.71 -12.50
C SER A 119 23.39 -14.68 -13.99
N ARG A 120 22.10 -14.46 -14.33
CA ARG A 120 21.65 -14.37 -15.74
C ARG A 120 21.84 -12.99 -16.33
N ILE A 121 21.88 -11.98 -15.47
CA ILE A 121 22.06 -10.58 -15.79
C ILE A 121 23.07 -9.98 -14.80
N ASP A 122 23.72 -8.90 -15.20
CA ASP A 122 24.51 -8.04 -14.35
C ASP A 122 24.11 -6.58 -14.56
N LEU A 123 24.54 -5.70 -13.65
CA LEU A 123 24.19 -4.28 -13.67
C LEU A 123 25.32 -3.37 -14.16
N LYS A 124 26.39 -3.92 -14.77
CA LYS A 124 27.62 -3.18 -15.10
C LYS A 124 27.36 -1.99 -16.01
N ILE A 125 26.50 -2.17 -17.01
CA ILE A 125 26.16 -1.16 -18.01
C ILE A 125 24.88 -0.36 -17.68
N VAL A 126 24.33 -0.51 -16.47
CA VAL A 126 23.11 0.20 -16.08
C VAL A 126 23.46 1.60 -15.58
N SER A 127 22.93 2.65 -16.22
CA SER A 127 23.29 4.06 -15.94
C SER A 127 22.40 4.80 -15.00
N LEU A 128 21.21 4.25 -14.82
CA LEU A 128 20.23 4.76 -13.89
C LEU A 128 19.41 3.59 -13.37
N LEU A 129 19.30 3.52 -12.04
CA LEU A 129 18.33 2.67 -11.37
C LEU A 129 17.25 3.56 -10.74
N THR A 130 16.02 3.49 -11.27
CA THR A 130 14.86 4.13 -10.66
C THR A 130 14.14 3.12 -9.77
N ILE A 131 13.93 3.45 -8.50
CA ILE A 131 13.06 2.71 -7.58
C ILE A 131 11.79 3.52 -7.36
N ASP A 132 10.70 3.11 -8.00
CA ASP A 132 9.38 3.68 -7.79
C ASP A 132 8.74 3.12 -6.49
N GLU A 133 7.96 3.96 -5.81
CA GLU A 133 7.43 3.69 -4.47
C GLU A 133 8.52 3.27 -3.46
N ALA A 134 9.60 4.07 -3.42
CA ALA A 134 10.82 3.81 -2.65
C ALA A 134 10.62 3.58 -1.14
N HIS A 135 9.47 3.95 -0.58
CA HIS A 135 9.09 3.64 0.80
C HIS A 135 9.02 2.13 1.09
N ARG A 136 9.01 1.28 0.05
CA ARG A 136 9.08 -0.19 0.14
C ARG A 136 10.48 -0.74 0.39
N SER A 137 11.51 0.09 0.25
CA SER A 137 12.92 -0.32 0.34
C SER A 137 13.39 -0.44 1.79
N ARG A 138 12.64 -1.20 2.59
CA ARG A 138 12.91 -1.46 4.01
C ARG A 138 13.21 -2.94 4.21
N MET A 139 13.92 -3.33 5.25
CA MET A 139 14.35 -4.70 5.49
C MET A 139 15.12 -5.28 4.28
N LYS A 140 15.34 -6.61 4.26
CA LYS A 140 15.99 -7.31 3.14
C LYS A 140 15.02 -7.60 1.97
N PHE A 141 14.28 -6.59 1.53
CA PHE A 141 13.41 -6.72 0.35
C PHE A 141 14.21 -6.61 -0.96
N ALA A 142 13.56 -6.97 -2.07
CA ALA A 142 14.17 -7.01 -3.39
C ALA A 142 14.85 -5.69 -3.80
N ASN A 143 14.23 -4.53 -3.53
CA ASN A 143 14.83 -3.22 -3.82
C ASN A 143 16.19 -3.04 -3.15
N THR A 144 16.32 -3.42 -1.87
CA THR A 144 17.55 -3.31 -1.09
C THR A 144 18.68 -4.14 -1.71
N ILE A 145 18.36 -5.35 -2.16
CA ILE A 145 19.35 -6.26 -2.78
C ILE A 145 19.77 -5.75 -4.17
N ILE A 146 18.82 -5.26 -4.97
CA ILE A 146 19.13 -4.69 -6.29
C ILE A 146 20.00 -3.44 -6.14
N ALA A 147 19.64 -2.53 -5.23
CA ALA A 147 20.41 -1.31 -4.99
C ALA A 147 21.83 -1.60 -4.50
N GLY A 148 22.01 -2.59 -3.61
CA GLY A 148 23.34 -3.06 -3.19
C GLY A 148 24.19 -3.55 -4.37
N LYS A 149 23.68 -4.53 -5.13
CA LYS A 149 24.39 -5.02 -6.32
C LYS A 149 24.63 -3.94 -7.37
N TYR A 150 23.71 -2.99 -7.52
CA TYR A 150 23.84 -1.89 -8.47
C TYR A 150 25.03 -1.01 -8.13
N ARG A 151 25.17 -0.62 -6.86
CA ARG A 151 26.32 0.17 -6.37
C ARG A 151 27.64 -0.58 -6.52
N GLU A 152 27.64 -1.89 -6.34
CA GLU A 152 28.85 -2.72 -6.46
C GLU A 152 29.26 -2.97 -7.92
N GLN A 153 28.30 -3.11 -8.84
CA GLN A 153 28.57 -3.58 -10.20
C GLN A 153 28.59 -2.49 -11.26
N SER A 154 27.75 -1.46 -11.15
CA SER A 154 27.59 -0.45 -12.20
C SER A 154 28.87 0.37 -12.35
N ALA A 155 29.30 0.58 -13.60
CA ALA A 155 30.43 1.44 -13.92
C ALA A 155 30.10 2.93 -13.76
N PHE A 156 28.82 3.29 -13.64
CA PHE A 156 28.36 4.68 -13.59
C PHE A 156 27.07 4.75 -12.73
N PRO A 157 27.18 4.47 -11.42
CA PRO A 157 26.03 4.30 -10.53
C PRO A 157 25.31 5.63 -10.28
N LEU A 158 24.01 5.67 -10.59
CA LEU A 158 23.10 6.74 -10.18
C LEU A 158 21.73 6.13 -9.85
N LEU A 159 21.26 6.31 -8.63
CA LEU A 159 19.97 5.78 -8.18
C LEU A 159 19.00 6.91 -7.84
N ILE A 160 17.76 6.80 -8.32
CA ILE A 160 16.68 7.69 -7.88
C ILE A 160 15.55 6.89 -7.23
N GLY A 161 15.23 7.21 -5.99
CA GLY A 161 14.06 6.70 -5.28
C GLY A 161 12.91 7.70 -5.38
N LEU A 162 11.72 7.26 -5.82
CA LEU A 162 10.53 8.11 -5.92
C LEU A 162 9.49 7.68 -4.90
N THR A 163 8.94 8.60 -4.10
CA THR A 163 7.82 8.29 -3.19
C THR A 163 6.98 9.53 -2.87
N ALA A 164 5.71 9.33 -2.52
CA ALA A 164 4.88 10.40 -1.94
C ALA A 164 4.91 10.43 -0.41
N SER A 165 5.23 9.29 0.19
CA SER A 165 5.08 9.07 1.62
C SER A 165 6.21 8.14 2.08
N PRO A 166 7.34 8.69 2.56
CA PRO A 166 8.53 7.91 2.92
C PRO A 166 8.35 7.14 4.24
N GLY A 167 7.33 7.48 5.03
CA GLY A 167 7.00 6.82 6.30
C GLY A 167 7.00 7.77 7.50
N SER A 168 6.35 7.35 8.58
CA SER A 168 6.02 8.20 9.74
C SER A 168 7.15 8.56 10.72
N SER A 169 8.38 8.06 10.57
CA SER A 169 9.47 8.30 11.53
C SER A 169 10.84 8.39 10.86
N LYS A 170 11.78 9.07 11.54
CA LYS A 170 13.14 9.32 11.05
C LYS A 170 13.87 8.01 10.72
N GLU A 171 13.80 7.04 11.61
CA GLU A 171 14.52 5.76 11.50
C GLU A 171 14.08 5.00 10.25
N LYS A 172 12.79 5.09 9.89
CA LYS A 172 12.28 4.46 8.66
C LYS A 172 12.85 5.13 7.41
N ILE A 173 12.97 6.45 7.41
CA ILE A 173 13.50 7.21 6.28
C ILE A 173 15.01 6.97 6.15
N GLN A 174 15.74 6.96 7.28
CA GLN A 174 17.16 6.57 7.33
C GLN A 174 17.38 5.15 6.80
N GLU A 175 16.54 4.20 7.20
CA GLU A 175 16.61 2.82 6.69
C GLU A 175 16.44 2.78 5.16
N ILE A 176 15.48 3.52 4.60
CA ILE A 176 15.29 3.61 3.14
C ILE A 176 16.53 4.21 2.48
N CYS A 177 17.03 5.32 3.00
CA CYS A 177 18.21 6.00 2.46
C CYS A 177 19.44 5.10 2.48
N SER A 178 19.68 4.40 3.60
CA SER A 178 20.79 3.47 3.75
C SER A 178 20.68 2.26 2.81
N ASN A 179 19.50 1.65 2.71
CA ASN A 179 19.27 0.50 1.82
C ASN A 179 19.50 0.87 0.36
N LEU A 180 19.03 2.05 -0.05
CA LEU A 180 19.14 2.52 -1.43
C LEU A 180 20.47 3.22 -1.73
N GLY A 181 21.26 3.60 -0.72
CA GLY A 181 22.51 4.34 -0.90
C GLY A 181 22.25 5.76 -1.41
N ILE A 182 21.30 6.43 -0.78
CA ILE A 182 20.91 7.80 -1.10
C ILE A 182 21.94 8.77 -0.54
N GLU A 183 22.30 9.77 -1.34
CA GLU A 183 23.28 10.83 -1.06
C GLU A 183 22.60 12.20 -0.87
N SER A 184 21.39 12.37 -1.40
CA SER A 184 20.59 13.58 -1.25
C SER A 184 19.10 13.30 -1.17
N ILE A 185 18.37 14.09 -0.39
CA ILE A 185 16.90 14.01 -0.31
C ILE A 185 16.34 15.30 -0.89
N GLU A 186 15.46 15.16 -1.88
CA GLU A 186 14.71 16.24 -2.50
C GLU A 186 13.26 16.19 -2.04
N ILE A 187 12.78 17.27 -1.45
CA ILE A 187 11.45 17.32 -0.84
C ILE A 187 10.68 18.49 -1.44
N ARG A 188 9.45 18.21 -1.90
CA ARG A 188 8.40 19.23 -1.99
C ARG A 188 7.14 18.78 -1.28
N THR A 189 6.40 19.71 -0.70
CA THR A 189 5.08 19.51 -0.09
C THR A 189 4.00 20.16 -0.97
N GLU A 190 2.72 19.93 -0.65
CA GLU A 190 1.61 20.60 -1.35
C GLU A 190 1.56 22.13 -1.06
N GLU A 191 2.32 22.60 -0.06
CA GLU A 191 2.35 23.99 0.39
C GLU A 191 3.48 24.81 -0.26
N ASP A 192 4.45 24.14 -0.91
CA ASP A 192 5.58 24.80 -1.57
C ASP A 192 5.15 25.67 -2.75
N GLU A 193 5.73 26.86 -2.88
CA GLU A 193 5.34 27.86 -3.88
C GLU A 193 5.43 27.33 -5.32
N ASP A 194 6.45 26.54 -5.63
CA ASP A 194 6.68 25.93 -6.94
C ASP A 194 5.75 24.72 -7.21
N VAL A 195 5.05 24.19 -6.19
CA VAL A 195 4.14 23.04 -6.30
C VAL A 195 2.67 23.43 -6.17
N LYS A 196 2.34 24.37 -5.29
CA LYS A 196 0.98 24.82 -4.95
C LYS A 196 0.09 25.12 -6.17
N PRO A 197 0.58 25.76 -7.26
CA PRO A 197 -0.24 26.01 -8.46
C PRO A 197 -0.75 24.74 -9.16
N TYR A 198 -0.12 23.59 -8.89
CA TYR A 198 -0.45 22.32 -9.53
C TYR A 198 -1.23 21.36 -8.64
N VAL A 199 -1.50 21.74 -7.39
CA VAL A 199 -2.27 20.94 -6.43
C VAL A 199 -3.75 21.30 -6.55
N GLN A 200 -4.58 20.30 -6.79
CA GLN A 200 -6.03 20.48 -6.80
C GLN A 200 -6.61 20.26 -5.40
N GLU A 201 -7.63 21.05 -5.06
CA GLU A 201 -8.31 20.91 -3.77
C GLU A 201 -9.02 19.56 -3.66
N ARG A 202 -8.96 18.98 -2.45
CA ARG A 202 -9.63 17.72 -2.12
C ARG A 202 -10.55 17.93 -0.92
N LYS A 203 -11.86 17.86 -1.13
CA LYS A 203 -12.84 17.97 -0.03
C LYS A 203 -12.96 16.62 0.69
N LEU A 204 -12.59 16.60 1.96
CA LEU A 204 -12.74 15.43 2.82
C LEU A 204 -14.10 15.47 3.53
N SER A 205 -14.84 14.36 3.54
CA SER A 205 -16.12 14.23 4.23
C SER A 205 -16.17 12.92 5.01
N TRP A 206 -16.60 13.00 6.27
CA TRP A 206 -16.81 11.84 7.12
C TRP A 206 -18.29 11.53 7.22
N ILE A 207 -18.64 10.29 6.94
CA ILE A 207 -19.98 9.76 7.15
C ILE A 207 -19.91 8.82 8.33
N GLU A 208 -20.40 9.31 9.47
CA GLU A 208 -20.48 8.52 10.70
C GLU A 208 -21.61 7.51 10.58
N ILE A 209 -21.30 6.27 10.97
CA ILE A 209 -22.20 5.12 10.91
C ILE A 209 -22.17 4.45 12.28
N TYR A 210 -23.32 4.05 12.79
CA TYR A 210 -23.42 3.38 14.08
C TYR A 210 -23.84 1.93 13.85
N LEU A 211 -23.20 1.00 14.57
CA LEU A 211 -23.63 -0.39 14.56
C LEU A 211 -24.99 -0.51 15.27
N PRO A 212 -25.98 -1.16 14.64
CA PRO A 212 -27.29 -1.33 15.21
C PRO A 212 -27.23 -2.35 16.37
N LYS A 213 -28.31 -2.43 17.16
CA LYS A 213 -28.34 -3.19 18.41
C LYS A 213 -27.95 -4.66 18.21
N GLU A 214 -28.38 -5.26 17.12
CA GLU A 214 -28.11 -6.65 16.76
C GLU A 214 -26.59 -6.92 16.63
N PHE A 215 -25.86 -5.98 16.04
CA PHE A 215 -24.40 -6.06 15.95
C PHE A 215 -23.73 -5.83 17.31
N GLN A 216 -24.27 -4.91 18.13
CA GLN A 216 -23.75 -4.65 19.47
C GLN A 216 -23.91 -5.86 20.38
N ASP A 217 -25.04 -6.56 20.28
CA ASP A 217 -25.30 -7.77 21.07
C ASP A 217 -24.28 -8.87 20.73
N ILE A 218 -24.03 -9.13 19.44
CA ILE A 218 -22.98 -10.06 19.00
C ILE A 218 -21.60 -9.60 19.47
N LYS A 219 -21.31 -8.29 19.37
CA LYS A 219 -20.05 -7.70 19.79
C LYS A 219 -19.78 -7.98 21.27
N VAL A 220 -20.75 -7.73 22.16
CA VAL A 220 -20.63 -7.98 23.60
C VAL A 220 -20.27 -9.45 23.88
N LEU A 221 -20.94 -10.39 23.19
CA LEU A 221 -20.69 -11.82 23.34
C LEU A 221 -19.25 -12.23 22.95
N ILE A 222 -18.67 -11.61 21.92
CA ILE A 222 -17.27 -11.88 21.50
C ILE A 222 -16.27 -11.19 22.43
N TYR A 223 -16.62 -10.01 22.95
CA TYR A 223 -15.73 -9.24 23.83
C TYR A 223 -15.57 -9.86 25.22
N GLU A 224 -16.56 -10.58 25.72
CA GLU A 224 -16.51 -11.24 27.03
C GLU A 224 -15.32 -12.23 27.14
N PRO A 225 -15.19 -13.27 26.29
CA PRO A 225 -14.05 -14.18 26.38
C PRO A 225 -12.75 -13.50 25.91
N TYR A 226 -12.82 -12.46 25.07
CA TYR A 226 -11.65 -11.69 24.69
C TYR A 226 -11.04 -11.00 25.90
N TYR A 227 -11.83 -10.22 26.64
CA TYR A 227 -11.33 -9.49 27.80
C TYR A 227 -10.94 -10.41 28.95
N HIS A 228 -11.65 -11.53 29.14
CA HIS A 228 -11.21 -12.57 30.08
C HIS A 228 -9.80 -13.06 29.75
N ASN A 229 -9.51 -13.42 28.49
CA ASN A 229 -8.17 -13.81 28.07
C ASN A 229 -7.13 -12.69 28.30
N ILE A 230 -7.48 -11.43 28.04
CA ILE A 230 -6.58 -10.28 28.26
C ILE A 230 -6.25 -10.09 29.75
N GLU A 231 -7.24 -10.24 30.64
CA GLU A 231 -7.01 -10.16 32.09
C GLU A 231 -6.11 -11.30 32.57
N GLU A 232 -6.33 -12.53 32.12
CA GLU A 232 -5.45 -13.65 32.47
C GLU A 232 -4.01 -13.46 31.97
N LEU A 233 -3.85 -12.86 30.78
CA LEU A 233 -2.53 -12.54 30.22
C LEU A 233 -1.74 -11.52 31.04
N ARG A 234 -2.35 -10.82 32.00
CA ARG A 234 -1.63 -9.95 32.94
C ARG A 234 -0.67 -10.74 33.83
N ASN A 235 -1.05 -11.96 34.20
CA ASN A 235 -0.20 -12.88 34.97
C ASN A 235 1.06 -13.31 34.17
N PHE A 236 1.11 -13.03 32.87
CA PHE A 236 2.20 -13.34 31.97
C PHE A 236 3.03 -12.11 31.54
N GLY A 237 2.79 -10.94 32.16
CA GLY A 237 3.56 -9.72 31.89
C GLY A 237 2.86 -8.70 31.00
N LEU A 238 1.55 -8.87 30.74
CA LEU A 238 0.77 -7.84 30.05
C LEU A 238 0.40 -6.71 31.03
N SER A 239 0.94 -5.51 30.82
CA SER A 239 0.80 -4.39 31.77
C SER A 239 -0.27 -3.35 31.40
N LYS A 240 -0.74 -3.34 30.16
CA LYS A 240 -1.69 -2.33 29.68
C LYS A 240 -3.12 -2.60 30.15
N PRO A 241 -3.93 -1.55 30.38
CA PRO A 241 -5.37 -1.70 30.57
C PRO A 241 -5.99 -2.47 29.42
N SER A 242 -6.98 -3.33 29.69
CA SER A 242 -7.50 -4.30 28.71
C SER A 242 -8.07 -3.63 27.46
N LYS A 243 -8.67 -2.45 27.59
CA LYS A 243 -9.15 -1.62 26.47
C LYS A 243 -8.04 -1.00 25.62
N ALA A 244 -6.81 -0.90 26.13
CA ALA A 244 -5.66 -0.31 25.46
C ALA A 244 -4.70 -1.36 24.84
N VAL A 245 -4.91 -2.64 25.14
CA VAL A 245 -4.15 -3.74 24.55
C VAL A 245 -4.45 -3.82 23.05
N ASN A 246 -3.39 -3.81 22.25
CA ASN A 246 -3.49 -3.96 20.80
C ASN A 246 -2.70 -5.19 20.31
N LYS A 247 -2.88 -5.52 19.03
CA LYS A 247 -2.24 -6.67 18.38
C LYS A 247 -0.71 -6.69 18.51
N LYS A 248 -0.04 -5.53 18.56
CA LYS A 248 1.43 -5.47 18.74
C LYS A 248 1.82 -5.95 20.13
N ASP A 249 1.06 -5.59 21.16
CA ASP A 249 1.32 -6.03 22.53
C ASP A 249 1.20 -7.55 22.65
N LEU A 250 0.16 -8.14 22.06
CA LEU A 250 -0.02 -9.60 22.01
C LEU A 250 1.11 -10.31 21.27
N LEU A 251 1.60 -9.74 20.16
CA LEU A 251 2.73 -10.30 19.40
C LEU A 251 4.06 -10.22 20.17
N ILE A 252 4.29 -9.15 20.94
CA ILE A 252 5.47 -9.02 21.79
C ILE A 252 5.41 -10.07 22.91
N LEU A 253 4.28 -10.16 23.61
CA LEU A 253 4.07 -11.13 24.67
C LEU A 253 4.23 -12.56 24.18
N ARG A 254 3.68 -12.88 23.00
CA ARG A 254 3.87 -14.18 22.36
C ARG A 254 5.35 -14.54 22.21
N LYS A 255 6.18 -13.61 21.70
CA LYS A 255 7.62 -13.85 21.53
C LYS A 255 8.32 -14.09 22.87
N GLN A 256 7.96 -13.35 23.91
CA GLN A 256 8.51 -13.52 25.25
C GLN A 256 8.15 -14.91 25.81
N LEU A 257 6.89 -15.34 25.67
CA LEU A 257 6.44 -16.65 26.10
C LEU A 257 7.06 -17.79 25.29
N GLU A 258 7.22 -17.64 23.98
CA GLU A 258 7.93 -18.61 23.12
C GLU A 258 9.39 -18.78 23.56
N TYR A 259 10.06 -17.68 23.96
CA TYR A 259 11.42 -17.74 24.50
C TYR A 259 11.47 -18.48 25.85
N GLN A 260 10.57 -18.15 26.79
CA GLN A 260 10.50 -18.81 28.10
C GLN A 260 10.14 -20.31 28.00
N LEU A 261 9.29 -20.68 27.04
CA LEU A 261 8.93 -22.08 26.81
C LEU A 261 10.14 -22.92 26.37
N LYS A 262 11.05 -22.35 25.55
CA LYS A 262 12.32 -23.02 25.20
C LYS A 262 13.19 -23.29 26.43
N GLY A 263 13.06 -22.48 27.48
CA GLY A 263 13.68 -22.69 28.79
C GLY A 263 12.93 -23.64 29.72
N GLY A 264 11.87 -24.32 29.26
CA GLY A 264 11.15 -25.36 30.01
C GLY A 264 9.94 -24.89 30.82
N SER A 265 9.51 -23.63 30.70
CA SER A 265 8.34 -23.11 31.44
C SER A 265 7.02 -23.72 30.93
N LYS A 266 6.46 -24.66 31.69
CA LYS A 266 5.13 -25.25 31.40
C LYS A 266 4.00 -24.22 31.46
N ALA A 267 4.10 -23.22 32.33
CA ALA A 267 3.11 -22.13 32.45
C ALA A 267 3.04 -21.29 31.16
N SER A 268 4.16 -21.10 30.45
CA SER A 268 4.20 -20.33 29.21
C SER A 268 3.38 -20.99 28.09
N TYR A 269 3.16 -22.32 28.14
CA TYR A 269 2.28 -23.01 27.20
C TYR A 269 0.82 -22.55 27.35
N TYR A 270 0.35 -22.33 28.58
CA TYR A 270 -0.98 -21.80 28.85
C TYR A 270 -1.12 -20.37 28.33
N GLY A 271 -0.15 -19.50 28.65
CA GLY A 271 -0.11 -18.12 28.14
C GLY A 271 -0.13 -18.05 26.60
N LEU A 272 0.61 -18.92 25.91
CA LEU A 272 0.59 -18.98 24.44
C LEU A 272 -0.79 -19.37 23.90
N SER A 273 -1.50 -20.28 24.58
CA SER A 273 -2.88 -20.63 24.23
C SER A 273 -3.82 -19.44 24.40
N LEU A 274 -3.70 -18.68 25.49
CA LEU A 274 -4.49 -17.45 25.72
C LEU A 274 -4.20 -16.38 24.66
N VAL A 275 -2.93 -16.13 24.32
CA VAL A 275 -2.58 -15.18 23.25
C VAL A 275 -3.19 -15.61 21.91
N ALA A 276 -3.11 -16.90 21.57
CA ALA A 276 -3.71 -17.42 20.34
C ALA A 276 -5.24 -17.24 20.32
N GLN A 277 -5.91 -17.45 21.46
CA GLN A 277 -7.35 -17.20 21.59
C GLN A 277 -7.68 -15.72 21.43
N ALA A 278 -6.98 -14.84 22.15
CA ALA A 278 -7.17 -13.39 22.09
C ALA A 278 -6.97 -12.85 20.66
N MET A 279 -5.95 -13.32 19.93
CA MET A 279 -5.72 -12.92 18.53
C MET A 279 -6.85 -13.37 17.59
N LYS A 280 -7.44 -14.56 17.83
CA LYS A 280 -8.56 -15.09 17.04
C LYS A 280 -9.86 -14.33 17.32
N LEU A 281 -10.12 -13.97 18.56
CA LEU A 281 -11.28 -13.17 18.96
C LEU A 281 -11.14 -11.70 18.51
N ASP A 282 -9.95 -11.13 18.61
CA ASP A 282 -9.62 -9.79 18.07
C ASP A 282 -9.94 -9.72 16.56
N HIS A 283 -9.65 -10.78 15.81
CA HIS A 283 -9.99 -10.86 14.39
C HIS A 283 -11.51 -10.96 14.15
N ALA A 284 -12.25 -11.72 14.95
CA ALA A 284 -13.71 -11.79 14.86
C ALA A 284 -14.36 -10.43 15.09
N ILE A 285 -13.88 -9.68 16.10
CA ILE A 285 -14.33 -8.31 16.40
C ILE A 285 -14.07 -7.40 15.18
N ASP A 286 -12.87 -7.45 14.60
CA ASP A 286 -12.51 -6.67 13.41
C ASP A 286 -13.44 -6.96 12.22
N LEU A 287 -13.78 -8.24 11.97
CA LEU A 287 -14.71 -8.62 10.91
C LEU A 287 -16.13 -8.13 11.17
N LEU A 288 -16.66 -8.31 12.39
CA LEU A 288 -18.00 -7.85 12.76
C LEU A 288 -18.14 -6.34 12.59
N GLU A 289 -17.15 -5.60 13.09
CA GLU A 289 -17.17 -4.14 13.18
C GLU A 289 -16.93 -3.42 11.85
N THR A 290 -16.12 -4.02 10.97
CA THR A 290 -15.69 -3.34 9.73
C THR A 290 -16.26 -3.96 8.46
N GLN A 291 -16.52 -5.27 8.45
CA GLN A 291 -16.88 -6.03 7.24
C GLN A 291 -18.33 -6.52 7.24
N GLY A 292 -18.85 -6.93 8.39
CA GLY A 292 -20.22 -7.41 8.54
C GLY A 292 -20.34 -8.92 8.85
N LEU A 293 -21.57 -9.42 8.75
CA LEU A 293 -21.95 -10.73 9.25
C LEU A 293 -21.49 -11.91 8.36
N ILE A 294 -21.47 -11.72 7.03
CA ILE A 294 -21.05 -12.79 6.10
C ILE A 294 -19.58 -13.17 6.32
N PRO A 295 -18.61 -12.22 6.31
CA PRO A 295 -17.21 -12.56 6.59
C PRO A 295 -17.00 -13.16 7.99
N LEU A 296 -17.78 -12.72 8.98
CA LEU A 296 -17.74 -13.29 10.32
C LEU A 296 -18.25 -14.75 10.33
N THR A 297 -19.32 -15.05 9.60
CA THR A 297 -19.86 -16.41 9.46
C THR A 297 -18.87 -17.35 8.78
N ASP A 298 -18.23 -16.90 7.70
CA ASP A 298 -17.15 -17.64 7.03
C ASP A 298 -15.99 -17.92 7.99
N TYR A 299 -15.64 -16.93 8.83
CA TYR A 299 -14.61 -17.08 9.83
C TYR A 299 -14.96 -18.13 10.89
N TRP A 300 -16.19 -18.13 11.40
CA TRP A 300 -16.67 -19.16 12.31
C TRP A 300 -16.61 -20.56 11.70
N SER A 301 -17.02 -20.71 10.44
CA SER A 301 -16.95 -21.98 9.71
C SER A 301 -15.51 -22.48 9.51
N LYS A 302 -14.56 -21.57 9.29
CA LYS A 302 -13.13 -21.92 9.21
C LYS A 302 -12.59 -22.31 10.59
N LEU A 303 -12.92 -21.52 11.61
CA LEU A 303 -12.45 -21.73 12.97
C LEU A 303 -12.94 -23.05 13.57
N SER A 304 -14.16 -23.47 13.26
CA SER A 304 -14.72 -24.76 13.71
C SER A 304 -14.00 -25.97 13.14
N LYS A 305 -13.39 -25.83 11.95
CA LYS A 305 -12.61 -26.89 11.28
C LYS A 305 -11.14 -26.93 11.69
N GLU A 306 -10.66 -25.91 12.40
CA GLU A 306 -9.27 -25.85 12.83
C GLU A 306 -8.97 -26.81 13.99
N ASN A 307 -7.95 -27.66 13.82
CA ASN A 307 -7.54 -28.62 14.86
C ASN A 307 -6.55 -28.02 15.86
N THR A 308 -6.76 -26.77 16.30
CA THR A 308 -5.90 -26.12 17.32
C THR A 308 -6.59 -26.06 18.68
N LYS A 309 -5.83 -26.14 19.78
CA LYS A 309 -6.38 -26.04 21.14
C LYS A 309 -7.14 -24.73 21.36
N ALA A 310 -6.59 -23.62 20.86
CA ALA A 310 -7.22 -22.30 20.93
C ALA A 310 -8.55 -22.24 20.18
N ALA A 311 -8.63 -22.79 18.95
CA ALA A 311 -9.89 -22.84 18.21
C ALA A 311 -10.94 -23.69 18.93
N LYS A 312 -10.57 -24.90 19.38
CA LYS A 312 -11.48 -25.77 20.14
C LYS A 312 -11.99 -25.13 21.43
N SER A 313 -11.14 -24.37 22.12
CA SER A 313 -11.53 -23.63 23.33
C SER A 313 -12.56 -22.55 23.02
N ILE A 314 -12.30 -21.71 22.01
CA ILE A 314 -13.24 -20.67 21.56
C ILE A 314 -14.58 -21.27 21.13
N MET A 315 -14.55 -22.33 20.33
CA MET A 315 -15.76 -22.95 19.77
C MET A 315 -16.63 -23.69 20.81
N LYS A 316 -16.13 -23.88 22.04
CA LYS A 316 -16.90 -24.43 23.16
C LYS A 316 -17.41 -23.35 24.12
N HIS A 317 -16.99 -22.09 23.93
CA HIS A 317 -17.34 -21.01 24.83
C HIS A 317 -18.82 -20.63 24.66
N LYS A 318 -19.58 -20.55 25.77
CA LYS A 318 -21.03 -20.32 25.74
C LYS A 318 -21.41 -19.04 24.99
N SER A 319 -20.75 -17.92 25.31
CA SER A 319 -21.01 -16.64 24.63
C SER A 319 -20.68 -16.68 23.13
N ILE A 320 -19.68 -17.47 22.72
CA ILE A 320 -19.33 -17.61 21.30
C ILE A 320 -20.35 -18.49 20.55
N LEU A 321 -20.86 -19.54 21.17
CA LEU A 321 -21.94 -20.34 20.58
C LEU A 321 -23.18 -19.48 20.32
N GLU A 322 -23.56 -18.63 21.28
CA GLU A 322 -24.65 -17.67 21.13
C GLU A 322 -24.34 -16.62 20.03
N ALA A 323 -23.11 -16.12 19.97
CA ALA A 323 -22.69 -15.18 18.94
C ALA A 323 -22.80 -15.78 17.53
N ILE A 324 -22.42 -17.06 17.36
CA ILE A 324 -22.52 -17.80 16.10
C ILE A 324 -23.99 -17.95 15.69
N GLU A 325 -24.86 -18.34 16.62
CA GLU A 325 -26.29 -18.49 16.35
C GLU A 325 -26.94 -17.17 15.92
N LYS A 326 -26.72 -16.08 16.69
CA LYS A 326 -27.21 -14.74 16.33
C LYS A 326 -26.68 -14.28 14.98
N THR A 327 -25.40 -14.50 14.69
CA THR A 327 -24.81 -14.15 13.40
C THR A 327 -25.52 -14.88 12.26
N LYS A 328 -25.76 -16.19 12.42
CA LYS A 328 -26.43 -17.04 11.42
C LYS A 328 -27.85 -16.55 11.14
N LEU A 329 -28.65 -16.30 12.18
CA LEU A 329 -30.04 -15.82 12.04
C LEU A 329 -30.14 -14.48 11.28
N LEU A 330 -29.22 -13.56 11.56
CA LEU A 330 -29.18 -12.27 10.86
C LEU A 330 -28.77 -12.41 9.39
N VAL A 331 -27.82 -13.31 9.08
CA VAL A 331 -27.44 -13.59 7.69
C VAL A 331 -28.61 -14.22 6.92
N GLU A 332 -29.33 -15.16 7.52
CA GLU A 332 -30.52 -15.78 6.92
C GLU A 332 -31.63 -14.74 6.66
N SER A 333 -31.72 -13.73 7.51
CA SER A 333 -32.62 -12.57 7.33
C SER A 333 -32.10 -11.52 6.35
N SER A 334 -31.00 -11.78 5.63
CA SER A 334 -30.35 -10.84 4.70
C SER A 334 -29.98 -9.48 5.33
N TYR A 335 -29.71 -9.47 6.64
CA TYR A 335 -29.35 -8.25 7.36
C TYR A 335 -27.91 -7.85 7.03
N ASN A 336 -27.72 -6.64 6.49
CA ASN A 336 -26.42 -6.17 6.01
C ASN A 336 -25.75 -5.21 6.98
N HIS A 337 -24.43 -5.03 6.83
CA HIS A 337 -23.72 -3.98 7.55
C HIS A 337 -24.23 -2.60 7.08
N PRO A 338 -24.51 -1.62 7.99
CA PRO A 338 -25.14 -0.34 7.64
C PRO A 338 -24.36 0.50 6.59
N LYS A 339 -23.04 0.28 6.49
CA LYS A 339 -22.21 0.87 5.42
C LYS A 339 -22.72 0.55 4.01
N PHE A 340 -23.34 -0.61 3.77
CA PHE A 340 -23.85 -0.94 2.45
C PHE A 340 -24.98 -0.01 2.02
N ASP A 341 -25.95 0.22 2.88
CA ASP A 341 -27.07 1.09 2.57
C ASP A 341 -26.63 2.54 2.46
N LYS A 342 -25.71 2.96 3.34
CA LYS A 342 -25.12 4.29 3.24
C LYS A 342 -24.30 4.50 1.97
N LEU A 343 -23.57 3.48 1.52
CA LEU A 343 -22.83 3.50 0.27
C LEU A 343 -23.77 3.68 -0.94
N LYS A 344 -24.88 2.94 -0.99
CA LYS A 344 -25.88 3.07 -2.07
C LYS A 344 -26.41 4.50 -2.13
N GLN A 345 -26.85 5.03 -0.99
CA GLN A 345 -27.36 6.40 -0.90
C GLN A 345 -26.34 7.41 -1.45
N ILE A 346 -25.08 7.31 -1.03
CA ILE A 346 -24.02 8.21 -1.49
C ILE A 346 -23.82 8.11 -3.01
N ILE A 347 -23.84 6.90 -3.57
CA ILE A 347 -23.69 6.70 -5.01
C ILE A 347 -24.86 7.32 -5.77
N GLU A 348 -26.10 7.10 -5.31
CA GLU A 348 -27.30 7.66 -5.91
C GLU A 348 -27.27 9.20 -5.87
N ASP A 349 -26.97 9.79 -4.72
CA ASP A 349 -26.86 11.25 -4.55
C ASP A 349 -25.79 11.85 -5.49
N GLN A 350 -24.65 11.19 -5.63
CA GLN A 350 -23.55 11.63 -6.49
C GLN A 350 -23.90 11.54 -7.98
N LEU A 351 -24.53 10.43 -8.40
CA LEU A 351 -24.94 10.25 -9.79
C LEU A 351 -26.17 11.07 -10.17
N ALA A 352 -27.03 11.41 -9.21
CA ALA A 352 -28.13 12.35 -9.39
C ALA A 352 -27.61 13.78 -9.57
N SER A 353 -26.62 14.18 -8.77
CA SER A 353 -26.00 15.51 -8.86
C SER A 353 -25.14 15.67 -10.11
N ASN A 354 -24.42 14.61 -10.51
CA ASN A 354 -23.61 14.59 -11.71
C ASN A 354 -23.53 13.16 -12.27
N SER A 355 -24.28 12.91 -13.35
CA SER A 355 -24.36 11.59 -13.99
C SER A 355 -23.06 11.14 -14.67
N GLN A 356 -22.11 12.06 -14.86
CA GLN A 356 -20.77 11.79 -15.41
C GLN A 356 -19.73 11.56 -14.30
N SER A 357 -20.14 11.51 -13.03
CA SER A 357 -19.23 11.23 -11.92
C SER A 357 -18.55 9.89 -12.07
N LYS A 358 -17.23 9.89 -11.94
CA LYS A 358 -16.41 8.69 -11.89
C LYS A 358 -16.00 8.42 -10.44
N ILE A 359 -16.42 7.28 -9.91
CA ILE A 359 -16.28 6.94 -8.50
C ILE A 359 -15.29 5.79 -8.35
N ILE A 360 -14.34 5.92 -7.42
CA ILE A 360 -13.50 4.80 -6.98
C ILE A 360 -13.86 4.44 -5.55
N ILE A 361 -14.12 3.16 -5.30
CA ILE A 361 -14.47 2.64 -3.97
C ILE A 361 -13.34 1.72 -3.49
N PHE A 362 -12.79 2.02 -2.33
CA PHE A 362 -11.74 1.22 -1.70
C PHE A 362 -12.30 0.39 -0.55
N ALA A 363 -12.15 -0.93 -0.66
CA ALA A 363 -12.44 -1.90 0.40
C ALA A 363 -11.20 -2.76 0.68
N ASN A 364 -11.06 -3.31 1.89
CA ASN A 364 -9.87 -4.06 2.28
C ASN A 364 -9.89 -5.51 1.81
N TYR A 365 -11.08 -6.10 1.66
CA TYR A 365 -11.25 -7.53 1.40
C TYR A 365 -11.91 -7.79 0.04
N ARG A 366 -11.48 -8.88 -0.61
CA ARG A 366 -11.99 -9.28 -1.94
C ARG A 366 -13.48 -9.61 -1.93
N ASN A 367 -13.94 -10.34 -0.91
CA ASN A 367 -15.35 -10.68 -0.80
C ASN A 367 -16.20 -9.42 -0.63
N THR A 368 -15.74 -8.45 0.16
CA THR A 368 -16.37 -7.13 0.29
C THR A 368 -16.44 -6.40 -1.06
N VAL A 369 -15.36 -6.40 -1.86
CA VAL A 369 -15.39 -5.85 -3.23
C VAL A 369 -16.46 -6.52 -4.09
N LYS A 370 -16.49 -7.86 -4.12
CA LYS A 370 -17.50 -8.62 -4.89
C LYS A 370 -18.92 -8.28 -4.44
N SER A 371 -19.17 -8.28 -3.13
CA SER A 371 -20.47 -7.94 -2.55
C SER A 371 -20.89 -6.50 -2.86
N ILE A 372 -19.96 -5.54 -2.79
CA ILE A 372 -20.23 -4.14 -3.19
C ILE A 372 -20.65 -4.10 -4.65
N VAL A 373 -19.84 -4.65 -5.57
CA VAL A 373 -20.11 -4.64 -7.02
C VAL A 373 -21.46 -5.28 -7.35
N GLN A 374 -21.73 -6.47 -6.80
CA GLN A 374 -23.01 -7.18 -7.02
C GLN A 374 -24.21 -6.38 -6.50
N THR A 375 -24.03 -5.63 -5.42
CA THR A 375 -25.11 -4.89 -4.77
C THR A 375 -25.39 -3.57 -5.49
N ILE A 376 -24.36 -2.78 -5.80
CA ILE A 376 -24.53 -1.46 -6.39
C ILE A 376 -24.88 -1.52 -7.88
N ASN A 377 -24.53 -2.60 -8.59
CA ASN A 377 -24.98 -2.80 -9.98
C ASN A 377 -26.49 -3.06 -10.12
N LYS A 378 -27.22 -3.22 -9.02
CA LYS A 378 -28.70 -3.26 -9.02
C LYS A 378 -29.31 -1.85 -9.07
N LEU A 379 -28.53 -0.82 -8.80
CA LEU A 379 -28.99 0.57 -8.83
C LEU A 379 -29.06 1.08 -10.27
N GLU A 380 -30.00 1.97 -10.54
CA GLU A 380 -30.09 2.64 -11.84
C GLU A 380 -28.82 3.47 -12.10
N LYS A 381 -28.39 3.56 -13.37
CA LYS A 381 -27.22 4.36 -13.81
C LYS A 381 -25.86 3.93 -13.24
N VAL A 382 -25.78 2.83 -12.48
CA VAL A 382 -24.50 2.28 -12.00
C VAL A 382 -23.97 1.23 -12.97
N ARG A 383 -22.68 1.37 -13.34
CA ARG A 383 -21.89 0.38 -14.07
C ARG A 383 -20.57 0.19 -13.33
N ALA A 384 -20.60 -0.69 -12.34
CA ALA A 384 -19.48 -0.96 -11.45
C ALA A 384 -18.68 -2.20 -11.90
N ILE A 385 -17.35 -2.10 -11.81
CA ILE A 385 -16.43 -3.20 -12.09
C ILE A 385 -15.41 -3.39 -10.96
N GLU A 386 -15.00 -4.63 -10.75
CA GLU A 386 -14.00 -5.02 -9.77
C GLU A 386 -12.54 -4.81 -10.26
N LEU A 387 -11.68 -4.38 -9.33
CA LEU A 387 -10.22 -4.31 -9.49
C LEU A 387 -9.52 -5.05 -8.34
N MET A 388 -9.29 -6.35 -8.54
CA MET A 388 -8.65 -7.25 -7.56
C MET A 388 -7.41 -7.93 -8.14
N GLY A 389 -6.55 -8.48 -7.25
CA GLY A 389 -5.29 -9.12 -7.62
C GLY A 389 -5.38 -10.54 -8.16
N GLN A 390 -4.32 -10.95 -8.86
CA GLN A 390 -4.23 -12.15 -9.71
C GLN A 390 -4.49 -13.52 -9.05
N ARG A 391 -4.67 -13.61 -7.72
CA ARG A 391 -4.82 -14.93 -7.08
C ARG A 391 -6.17 -15.60 -7.30
N GLU A 392 -7.20 -14.88 -7.79
CA GLU A 392 -8.53 -15.43 -8.10
C GLU A 392 -9.21 -14.69 -9.28
N GLY A 393 -8.96 -15.12 -10.52
CA GLY A 393 -9.89 -14.92 -11.64
C GLY A 393 -9.66 -13.75 -12.61
N ILE A 394 -9.03 -12.64 -12.22
CA ILE A 394 -8.77 -11.52 -13.16
C ILE A 394 -7.33 -11.59 -13.68
N THR A 395 -7.17 -11.87 -14.98
CA THR A 395 -5.87 -11.81 -15.65
C THR A 395 -5.35 -10.37 -15.70
N GLN A 396 -4.03 -10.18 -15.83
CA GLN A 396 -3.44 -8.83 -15.95
C GLN A 396 -4.03 -8.06 -17.13
N LYS A 397 -4.24 -8.74 -18.26
CA LYS A 397 -4.87 -8.17 -19.45
C LYS A 397 -6.25 -7.64 -19.09
N LYS A 398 -7.03 -8.40 -18.32
CA LYS A 398 -8.37 -7.99 -17.90
C LYS A 398 -8.35 -6.84 -16.88
N GLN A 399 -7.36 -6.78 -15.99
CA GLN A 399 -7.20 -5.61 -15.09
C GLN A 399 -6.98 -4.33 -15.90
N ILE A 400 -6.01 -4.34 -16.83
CA ILE A 400 -5.69 -3.21 -17.71
C ILE A 400 -6.92 -2.82 -18.55
N GLU A 401 -7.64 -3.80 -19.07
CA GLU A 401 -8.89 -3.59 -19.81
C GLU A 401 -9.97 -2.94 -18.93
N ASN A 402 -10.18 -3.41 -17.69
CA ASN A 402 -11.14 -2.82 -16.77
C ASN A 402 -10.82 -1.36 -16.46
N ILE A 403 -9.54 -1.03 -16.28
CA ILE A 403 -9.08 0.35 -16.05
C ILE A 403 -9.35 1.21 -17.29
N ARG A 404 -9.01 0.71 -18.49
CA ARG A 404 -9.30 1.42 -19.75
C ARG A 404 -10.80 1.65 -19.95
N ASN A 405 -11.62 0.66 -19.63
CA ASN A 405 -13.08 0.74 -19.72
C ASN A 405 -13.66 1.74 -18.70
N PHE A 406 -13.05 1.85 -17.51
CA PHE A 406 -13.39 2.91 -16.57
C PHE A 406 -12.96 4.30 -17.09
N ASP A 407 -11.76 4.40 -17.67
CA ASP A 407 -11.24 5.65 -18.24
C ASP A 407 -12.05 6.12 -19.45
N SER A 408 -12.57 5.21 -20.28
CA SER A 408 -13.44 5.53 -21.42
C SER A 408 -14.91 5.77 -21.03
N GLY A 409 -15.30 5.51 -19.77
CA GLY A 409 -16.67 5.73 -19.28
C GLY A 409 -17.64 4.55 -19.49
N VAL A 410 -17.14 3.42 -20.00
CA VAL A 410 -17.91 2.15 -20.05
C VAL A 410 -18.34 1.77 -18.63
N TYR A 411 -17.42 1.85 -17.67
CA TYR A 411 -17.72 1.78 -16.24
C TYR A 411 -17.61 3.17 -15.62
N ASN A 412 -18.56 3.52 -14.75
CA ASN A 412 -18.51 4.77 -13.98
C ASN A 412 -18.09 4.55 -12.52
N ILE A 413 -18.04 3.29 -12.07
CA ILE A 413 -17.57 2.95 -10.72
C ILE A 413 -16.51 1.84 -10.79
N LEU A 414 -15.39 2.06 -10.09
CA LEU A 414 -14.33 1.08 -9.92
C LEU A 414 -14.23 0.69 -8.45
N VAL A 415 -14.36 -0.60 -8.12
CA VAL A 415 -14.32 -1.10 -6.75
C VAL A 415 -13.09 -1.97 -6.58
N GLY A 416 -12.17 -1.60 -5.69
CA GLY A 416 -10.86 -2.26 -5.60
C GLY A 416 -10.33 -2.46 -4.19
N THR A 417 -9.44 -3.45 -4.07
CA THR A 417 -8.59 -3.64 -2.88
C THR A 417 -7.29 -2.83 -3.00
N SER A 418 -6.23 -3.25 -2.29
CA SER A 418 -4.89 -2.63 -2.32
C SER A 418 -4.26 -2.39 -3.69
N ILE A 419 -4.71 -3.08 -4.74
CA ILE A 419 -4.19 -2.89 -6.11
C ILE A 419 -4.71 -1.61 -6.75
N GLY A 420 -5.87 -1.09 -6.31
CA GLY A 420 -6.31 0.25 -6.68
C GLY A 420 -5.56 1.36 -5.93
N GLU A 421 -4.84 1.04 -4.86
CA GLU A 421 -4.17 2.03 -4.01
C GLU A 421 -2.81 2.45 -4.59
N GLU A 422 -2.08 1.50 -5.16
CA GLU A 422 -0.67 1.66 -5.51
C GLU A 422 -0.47 2.06 -6.98
N GLY A 423 0.15 3.23 -7.19
CA GLY A 423 0.78 3.72 -8.43
C GLY A 423 -0.06 3.86 -9.70
N LEU A 424 -1.09 3.04 -9.89
CA LEU A 424 -1.83 2.92 -11.13
C LEU A 424 -2.59 4.21 -11.46
N HIS A 425 -2.36 4.75 -12.64
CA HIS A 425 -3.11 5.88 -13.16
C HIS A 425 -4.50 5.41 -13.59
N ILE A 426 -5.38 5.34 -12.60
CA ILE A 426 -6.82 5.28 -12.80
C ILE A 426 -7.20 6.72 -13.19
N GLY A 427 -7.83 6.91 -14.35
CA GLY A 427 -8.22 8.20 -14.90
C GLY A 427 -9.15 8.99 -13.99
N GLU A 428 -9.53 10.19 -14.43
CA GLU A 428 -10.14 11.31 -13.70
C GLU A 428 -11.34 10.99 -12.79
N ALA A 429 -11.14 10.20 -11.75
CA ALA A 429 -12.12 10.01 -10.71
C ALA A 429 -12.30 11.33 -9.97
N THR A 430 -13.56 11.74 -9.85
CA THR A 430 -13.95 12.94 -9.11
C THR A 430 -14.27 12.60 -7.66
N VAL A 431 -14.62 11.34 -7.37
CA VAL A 431 -15.00 10.88 -6.03
C VAL A 431 -14.24 9.61 -5.65
N ALA A 432 -13.66 9.61 -4.45
CA ALA A 432 -13.10 8.43 -3.80
C ALA A 432 -13.90 8.12 -2.54
N ILE A 433 -14.42 6.89 -2.44
CA ILE A 433 -15.15 6.42 -1.26
C ILE A 433 -14.29 5.37 -0.56
N PHE A 434 -13.94 5.62 0.70
CA PHE A 434 -13.23 4.66 1.54
C PHE A 434 -14.29 3.90 2.32
N TYR A 435 -14.70 2.75 1.78
CA TYR A 435 -15.64 1.86 2.44
C TYR A 435 -15.05 1.30 3.74
N ASP A 436 -13.76 0.95 3.69
CA ASP A 436 -12.98 0.56 4.87
C ASP A 436 -11.85 1.56 5.15
N ILE A 437 -11.68 1.88 6.42
CA ILE A 437 -10.56 2.70 6.88
C ILE A 437 -9.33 1.79 7.11
N VAL A 438 -8.14 2.34 6.85
CA VAL A 438 -6.87 1.65 7.03
C VAL A 438 -6.01 2.40 8.04
N SER A 439 -5.25 1.66 8.86
CA SER A 439 -4.35 2.25 9.87
C SER A 439 -3.01 2.74 9.31
N SER A 440 -2.85 2.70 7.98
CA SER A 440 -1.65 3.11 7.27
C SER A 440 -1.85 4.48 6.61
N GLU A 441 -1.01 5.42 7.01
CA GLU A 441 -0.89 6.75 6.43
C GLU A 441 -0.51 6.70 4.95
N ILE A 442 0.42 5.82 4.59
CA ILE A 442 0.89 5.63 3.20
C ILE A 442 -0.29 5.24 2.30
N ARG A 443 -1.04 4.19 2.69
CA ARG A 443 -2.21 3.73 1.94
C ARG A 443 -3.29 4.80 1.85
N THR A 444 -3.51 5.56 2.93
CA THR A 444 -4.49 6.66 2.97
C THR A 444 -4.12 7.75 1.96
N ILE A 445 -2.87 8.23 1.96
CA ILE A 445 -2.37 9.25 1.01
C ILE A 445 -2.44 8.75 -0.43
N GLN A 446 -2.07 7.49 -0.67
CA GLN A 446 -2.09 6.88 -1.99
C GLN A 446 -3.51 6.70 -2.55
N ARG A 447 -4.48 6.33 -1.72
CA ARG A 447 -5.91 6.27 -2.07
C ARG A 447 -6.46 7.67 -2.37
N SER A 448 -6.17 8.65 -1.51
CA SER A 448 -6.57 10.05 -1.71
C SER A 448 -5.99 10.64 -3.00
N GLY A 449 -4.77 10.24 -3.35
CA GLY A 449 -4.09 10.64 -4.59
C GLY A 449 -4.65 10.05 -5.88
N ARG A 450 -5.77 9.30 -5.83
CA ARG A 450 -6.51 8.84 -7.02
C ARG A 450 -7.58 9.83 -7.47
N VAL A 451 -7.89 10.82 -6.64
CA VAL A 451 -8.78 11.94 -6.97
C VAL A 451 -8.03 13.26 -6.82
N GLY A 452 -8.55 14.35 -7.38
CA GLY A 452 -7.88 15.65 -7.26
C GLY A 452 -6.57 15.71 -8.06
N ARG A 453 -6.55 15.16 -9.29
CA ARG A 453 -5.38 15.25 -10.20
C ARG A 453 -5.53 16.33 -11.26
N VAL A 454 -6.72 16.43 -11.85
CA VAL A 454 -7.03 17.38 -12.93
C VAL A 454 -8.12 18.37 -12.48
N LYS A 455 -9.14 17.87 -11.78
CA LYS A 455 -10.24 18.64 -11.20
C LYS A 455 -10.27 18.46 -9.69
N SER A 456 -10.98 19.33 -8.97
CA SER A 456 -11.25 19.17 -7.54
C SER A 456 -11.83 17.78 -7.25
N GLY A 457 -11.30 17.11 -6.23
CA GLY A 457 -11.74 15.77 -5.84
C GLY A 457 -12.55 15.76 -4.55
N GLN A 458 -13.46 14.81 -4.41
CA GLN A 458 -14.14 14.52 -3.15
C GLN A 458 -13.65 13.20 -2.58
N ILE A 459 -13.33 13.17 -1.29
CA ILE A 459 -12.96 11.97 -0.55
C ILE A 459 -13.99 11.75 0.55
N ILE A 460 -14.69 10.62 0.51
CA ILE A 460 -15.75 10.27 1.46
C ILE A 460 -15.29 9.06 2.28
N LEU A 461 -15.23 9.20 3.59
CA LEU A 461 -14.88 8.12 4.51
C LEU A 461 -16.13 7.60 5.19
N LEU A 462 -16.40 6.30 5.05
CA LEU A 462 -17.43 5.62 5.82
C LEU A 462 -16.81 5.13 7.13
N MET A 463 -17.19 5.75 8.24
CA MET A 463 -16.60 5.46 9.55
C MET A 463 -17.64 4.88 10.49
N THR A 464 -17.49 3.60 10.83
CA THR A 464 -18.26 3.01 11.92
C THR A 464 -17.74 3.54 13.27
N LYS A 465 -18.56 4.27 14.01
CA LYS A 465 -18.21 4.89 15.30
C LYS A 465 -18.08 3.83 16.41
N GLY A 466 -17.16 4.06 17.34
CA GLY A 466 -16.90 3.15 18.45
C GLY A 466 -16.35 1.79 18.01
N SER A 467 -15.70 1.74 16.84
CA SER A 467 -15.22 0.53 16.19
C SER A 467 -13.74 0.61 15.78
N ARG A 468 -13.20 -0.47 15.22
CA ARG A 468 -11.85 -0.50 14.62
C ARG A 468 -11.63 0.55 13.54
N ASP A 469 -12.66 0.93 12.78
CA ASP A 469 -12.54 1.98 11.77
C ASP A 469 -12.07 3.31 12.38
N GLU A 470 -12.70 3.73 13.47
CA GLU A 470 -12.36 4.97 14.17
C GLU A 470 -10.94 4.90 14.74
N ALA A 471 -10.57 3.77 15.34
CA ALA A 471 -9.20 3.55 15.81
C ALA A 471 -8.16 3.58 14.68
N PHE A 472 -8.49 3.00 13.52
CA PHE A 472 -7.62 3.02 12.33
C PHE A 472 -7.49 4.43 11.76
N TYR A 473 -8.58 5.20 11.69
CA TYR A 473 -8.57 6.60 11.25
C TYR A 473 -7.62 7.44 12.09
N TRP A 474 -7.79 7.42 13.42
CA TRP A 474 -6.93 8.20 14.32
C TRP A 474 -5.47 7.72 14.31
N THR A 475 -5.25 6.44 14.07
CA THR A 475 -3.88 5.89 13.91
C THR A 475 -3.24 6.40 12.62
N ALA A 476 -3.94 6.36 11.48
CA ALA A 476 -3.44 6.85 10.21
C ALA A 476 -3.18 8.38 10.27
N LYS A 477 -4.12 9.15 10.81
CA LYS A 477 -4.00 10.61 10.96
C LYS A 477 -2.80 11.01 11.84
N ARG A 478 -2.58 10.31 12.96
CA ARG A 478 -1.40 10.53 13.82
C ARG A 478 -0.09 10.22 13.08
N LYS A 479 -0.04 9.10 12.36
CA LYS A 479 1.14 8.72 11.57
C LYS A 479 1.40 9.69 10.41
N GLU A 480 0.36 10.18 9.75
CA GLU A 480 0.47 11.20 8.71
C GLU A 480 1.01 12.51 9.28
N LYS A 481 0.46 12.99 10.41
CA LYS A 481 0.97 14.20 11.08
C LYS A 481 2.44 14.04 11.48
N SER A 482 2.80 12.87 12.01
CA SER A 482 4.19 12.53 12.34
C SER A 482 5.08 12.54 11.10
N MET A 483 4.64 11.92 10.00
CA MET A 483 5.35 11.92 8.72
C MET A 483 5.59 13.35 8.21
N ARG A 484 4.54 14.19 8.17
CA ARG A 484 4.67 15.58 7.71
C ARG A 484 5.66 16.35 8.56
N LYS A 485 5.60 16.22 9.88
CA LYS A 485 6.57 16.84 10.80
C LYS A 485 8.00 16.33 10.54
N THR A 486 8.19 15.03 10.36
CA THR A 486 9.52 14.47 10.04
C THR A 486 10.05 15.00 8.71
N VAL A 487 9.23 15.01 7.66
CA VAL A 487 9.61 15.52 6.32
C VAL A 487 9.97 17.01 6.38
N GLN A 488 9.18 17.82 7.08
CA GLN A 488 9.45 19.24 7.27
C GLN A 488 10.77 19.48 8.02
N ASN A 489 10.98 18.75 9.12
CA ASN A 489 12.22 18.83 9.88
C ASN A 489 13.46 18.45 9.05
N ILE A 490 13.34 17.45 8.16
CA ILE A 490 14.43 17.06 7.25
C ILE A 490 14.76 18.21 6.29
N LYS A 491 13.72 18.86 5.75
CA LYS A 491 13.83 19.96 4.80
C LYS A 491 14.47 21.21 5.42
N GLU A 492 14.08 21.58 6.64
CA GLU A 492 14.54 22.81 7.32
C GLU A 492 15.95 22.70 7.91
N ASN A 493 16.32 21.54 8.46
CA ASN A 493 17.55 21.41 9.25
C ASN A 493 18.77 20.93 8.45
N ASN A 494 18.75 20.95 7.12
CA ASN A 494 19.83 20.42 6.26
C ASN A 494 20.30 19.01 6.71
N TRP A 495 19.36 18.18 7.15
CA TRP A 495 19.62 16.82 7.65
C TRP A 495 20.23 15.89 6.60
N ASN A 496 20.31 16.33 5.35
CA ASN A 496 20.99 15.61 4.26
C ASN A 496 22.39 15.12 4.66
N GLN A 497 23.15 15.82 5.50
CA GLN A 497 24.46 15.32 5.93
C GLN A 497 24.43 14.41 7.16
N SER A 498 23.59 14.67 8.17
CA SER A 498 23.57 13.88 9.42
C SER A 498 22.82 12.55 9.26
N LEU A 499 21.76 12.50 8.45
CA LEU A 499 21.03 11.26 8.13
C LEU A 499 21.89 10.23 7.40
N LEU A 500 22.91 10.68 6.69
CA LEU A 500 23.76 9.86 5.82
C LEU A 500 25.12 9.51 6.46
N LYS A 501 25.55 10.26 7.48
CA LYS A 501 26.85 10.08 8.17
C LYS A 501 26.86 9.04 9.29
N GLU A 502 25.72 8.68 9.90
CA GLU A 502 25.65 7.72 11.04
C GLU A 502 26.12 6.27 10.73
N LYS A 503 26.73 6.01 9.56
CA LYS A 503 27.25 4.69 9.16
C LYS A 503 28.73 4.62 8.84
N SER A 504 29.48 5.72 8.78
CA SER A 504 30.94 5.60 8.65
C SER A 504 31.56 4.92 9.87
N ASP A 505 30.94 5.08 11.04
CA ASP A 505 31.56 4.71 12.31
C ASP A 505 31.20 3.28 12.77
N GLU A 506 30.17 2.64 12.22
CA GLU A 506 29.79 1.26 12.56
C GLU A 506 30.38 0.20 11.61
N SER A 507 30.81 0.57 10.40
CA SER A 507 31.46 -0.38 9.47
C SER A 507 32.90 -0.71 9.83
N ASP A 508 33.56 0.12 10.63
CA ASP A 508 34.96 -0.09 11.05
C ASP A 508 35.10 -0.92 12.34
N ILE A 509 34.02 -1.16 13.08
CA ILE A 509 34.04 -1.96 14.32
C ILE A 509 33.94 -3.47 14.05
N ASN A 510 33.55 -3.89 12.84
CA ASN A 510 33.49 -5.30 12.43
C ASN A 510 34.66 -5.73 11.51
N ARG A 511 35.74 -4.94 11.47
CA ARG A 511 37.00 -5.26 10.76
C ARG A 511 38.21 -5.09 11.69
N SER A 512 38.14 -5.71 12.86
CA SER A 512 39.31 -5.96 13.72
C SER A 512 39.26 -7.34 14.32
#